data_AF-A0A1Y2AH39-F1
#
_entry.id   AF-A0A1Y2AH39-F1
#
_cell.length_a   1.000
_cell.length_b   1.000
_cell.length_c   1.000
_cell.angle_alpha   90.00
_cell.angle_beta   90.00
_cell.angle_gamma   90.00
#
_symmetry.space_group_name_H-M   'P 1'
#
loop_
_entity.id
_entity.type
_entity.pdbx_description
1 polymer ?
#
loop_
_entity_poly.entity_id
_entity_poly.type
_entity_poly.pdbx_seq_one_letter_code
_entity_poly.pdbx_strand_id
1 'polypeptide(L)'
;MRFSKLLATLVTLVTVSTVLSNPVEETNDSNKDGNLLDQVMDYNNICQLHYNSNLTDEEIANYVSSSVDYAVGVEVINHSIFKADKINNIKKEYIEHLTDKLSEADKDFTSNGGLEKRGCPWYSKVGCIAAVGPVAYATCSVLDYNMDECLLNLAGPIGAGICSDLGCI
;
A
#
# COMPACT_ATOMS: atom_id res chain seq x y z
N MET A 1 -17.29 23.11 -15.80
CA MET A 1 -15.99 22.39 -15.91
C MET A 1 -14.84 22.94 -15.06
N ARG A 2 -14.97 24.06 -14.31
CA ARG A 2 -13.89 24.57 -13.44
C ARG A 2 -13.90 24.01 -12.01
N PHE A 3 -15.07 23.60 -11.51
CA PHE A 3 -15.23 23.04 -10.16
C PHE A 3 -14.63 21.64 -9.98
N SER A 4 -14.69 20.75 -10.99
CA SER A 4 -14.16 19.39 -10.83
C SER A 4 -12.63 19.33 -10.84
N LYS A 5 -11.96 20.30 -11.49
CA LYS A 5 -10.50 20.44 -11.39
C LYS A 5 -10.07 20.88 -10.00
N LEU A 6 -10.77 21.85 -9.40
CA LEU A 6 -10.52 22.28 -8.02
C LEU A 6 -10.78 21.16 -7.02
N LEU A 7 -11.86 20.39 -7.19
CA LEU A 7 -12.16 19.25 -6.32
C LEU A 7 -11.11 18.15 -6.45
N ALA A 8 -10.70 17.80 -7.68
CA ALA A 8 -9.65 16.82 -7.91
C ALA A 8 -8.33 17.26 -7.28
N THR A 9 -7.90 18.52 -7.47
CA THR A 9 -6.68 19.06 -6.87
C THR A 9 -6.76 19.13 -5.34
N LEU A 10 -7.94 19.42 -4.77
CA LEU A 10 -8.13 19.42 -3.32
C LEU A 10 -8.07 17.99 -2.75
N VAL A 11 -8.66 17.01 -3.44
CA VAL A 11 -8.55 15.59 -3.07
C VAL A 11 -7.09 15.13 -3.16
N THR A 12 -6.34 15.52 -4.20
CA THR A 12 -4.90 15.22 -4.29
C THR A 12 -4.09 15.90 -3.18
N LEU A 13 -4.43 17.13 -2.79
CA LEU A 13 -3.74 17.83 -1.68
C LEU A 13 -4.06 17.23 -0.32
N VAL A 14 -5.31 16.78 -0.10
CA VAL A 14 -5.73 16.13 1.15
C VAL A 14 -5.11 14.74 1.28
N THR A 15 -4.99 13.98 0.18
CA THR A 15 -4.28 12.69 0.21
C THR A 15 -2.78 12.85 0.46
N VAL A 16 -2.13 13.90 -0.06
CA VAL A 16 -0.71 14.18 0.23
C VAL A 16 -0.50 14.60 1.69
N SER A 17 -1.46 15.29 2.31
CA SER A 17 -1.31 15.77 3.69
C SER A 17 -1.56 14.71 4.77
N THR A 18 -2.27 13.61 4.47
CA THR A 18 -2.42 12.48 5.40
C THR A 18 -1.26 11.47 5.35
N VAL A 19 -0.51 11.43 4.24
CA VAL A 19 0.71 10.61 4.07
C VAL A 19 1.89 11.13 4.91
N LEU A 20 1.84 12.37 5.39
CA LEU A 20 2.91 13.02 6.16
C LEU A 20 2.64 13.06 7.68
N SER A 21 2.01 12.02 8.24
CA SER A 21 1.73 11.99 9.69
C SER A 21 3.00 11.91 10.53
N ASN A 22 4.11 11.46 9.93
CA ASN A 22 5.45 11.53 10.49
C ASN A 22 6.34 12.43 9.62
N PRO A 23 6.98 13.48 10.17
CA PRO A 23 8.01 14.19 9.46
C PRO A 23 9.16 13.21 9.18
N VAL A 24 9.54 13.09 7.91
CA VAL A 24 10.77 12.38 7.52
C VAL A 24 11.92 13.06 8.26
N GLU A 25 12.53 12.37 9.23
CA GLU A 25 13.77 12.86 9.81
C GLU A 25 14.82 12.88 8.70
N GLU A 26 15.44 14.03 8.44
CA GLU A 26 16.68 14.07 7.65
C GLU A 26 17.76 13.32 8.43
N THR A 27 17.87 12.02 8.19
CA THR A 27 18.92 11.21 8.79
C THR A 27 20.17 11.40 7.95
N ASN A 28 21.03 12.34 8.37
CA ASN A 28 22.42 12.45 7.89
C ASN A 28 23.31 11.24 8.30
N ASP A 29 22.69 10.17 8.80
CA ASP A 29 23.34 8.95 9.21
C ASP A 29 23.05 7.89 8.14
N SER A 30 24.05 7.61 7.31
CA SER A 30 24.03 6.55 6.29
C SER A 30 23.91 5.13 6.89
N ASN A 31 23.72 5.02 8.22
CA ASN A 31 23.53 3.78 8.96
C ASN A 31 22.12 3.64 9.58
N LYS A 32 21.16 4.56 9.34
CA LYS A 32 19.74 4.27 9.58
C LYS A 32 19.22 3.46 8.38
N ASP A 33 19.58 2.18 8.36
CA ASP A 33 19.07 1.11 7.47
C ASP A 33 17.57 0.82 7.71
N GLY A 34 16.73 1.85 7.76
CA GLY A 34 15.28 1.72 7.88
C GLY A 34 14.64 1.86 6.51
N ASN A 35 13.79 0.90 6.14
CA ASN A 35 12.95 1.02 4.94
C ASN A 35 12.18 2.36 5.04
N LEU A 36 12.16 3.17 3.98
CA LEU A 36 11.52 4.48 4.00
C LEU A 36 10.04 4.40 4.39
N LEU A 37 9.37 3.26 4.16
CA LEU A 37 8.03 2.99 4.66
C LEU A 37 7.91 3.10 6.19
N ASP A 38 8.90 2.61 6.94
CA ASP A 38 8.90 2.67 8.40
C ASP A 38 8.96 4.12 8.91
N GLN A 39 9.42 5.06 8.08
CA GLN A 39 9.48 6.48 8.42
C GLN A 39 8.17 7.20 8.09
N VAL A 40 7.46 6.78 7.04
CA VAL A 40 6.26 7.47 6.55
C VAL A 40 4.94 6.79 6.96
N MET A 41 4.98 5.57 7.50
CA MET A 41 3.80 4.85 7.96
C MET A 41 3.84 4.50 9.44
N ASP A 42 2.67 4.62 10.07
CA ASP A 42 2.39 4.07 11.40
C ASP A 42 1.49 2.84 11.24
N TYR A 43 2.10 1.65 11.27
CA TYR A 43 1.41 0.38 11.10
C TYR A 43 0.36 0.10 12.20
N ASN A 44 0.61 0.56 13.43
CA ASN A 44 -0.35 0.43 14.52
C ASN A 44 -1.56 1.30 14.28
N ASN A 45 -1.37 2.54 13.80
CA ASN A 45 -2.48 3.40 13.40
C ASN A 45 -3.27 2.80 12.24
N ILE A 46 -2.61 2.16 11.26
CA ILE A 46 -3.31 1.46 10.16
C ILE A 46 -4.17 0.29 10.70
N CYS A 47 -3.65 -0.50 11.64
CA CYS A 47 -4.45 -1.54 12.31
C CYS A 47 -5.61 -0.94 13.13
N GLN A 48 -5.40 0.19 13.82
CA GLN A 48 -6.49 0.90 14.50
C GLN A 48 -7.57 1.35 13.53
N LEU A 49 -7.20 1.87 12.35
CA LEU A 49 -8.14 2.21 11.30
C LEU A 49 -8.90 0.97 10.82
N HIS A 50 -8.23 -0.16 10.60
CA HIS A 50 -8.89 -1.40 10.18
C HIS A 50 -9.94 -1.90 11.18
N TYR A 51 -9.61 -1.87 12.47
CA TYR A 51 -10.44 -2.48 13.51
C TYR A 51 -11.46 -1.53 14.16
N ASN A 52 -11.13 -0.25 14.29
CA ASN A 52 -11.89 0.71 15.09
C ASN A 52 -12.51 1.83 14.27
N SER A 53 -12.37 1.81 12.94
CA SER A 53 -13.01 2.77 12.03
C SER A 53 -14.01 2.07 11.10
N ASN A 54 -14.80 2.87 10.38
CA ASN A 54 -15.71 2.36 9.34
C ASN A 54 -15.02 2.25 7.97
N LEU A 55 -13.68 2.29 7.91
CA LEU A 55 -12.95 2.21 6.66
C LEU A 55 -12.94 0.78 6.11
N THR A 56 -13.12 0.65 4.79
CA THR A 56 -12.97 -0.63 4.10
C THR A 56 -11.50 -0.95 3.84
N ASP A 57 -11.21 -2.22 3.56
CA ASP A 57 -9.85 -2.63 3.16
C ASP A 57 -9.38 -1.89 1.90
N GLU A 58 -10.29 -1.54 0.97
CA GLU A 58 -9.94 -0.73 -0.19
C GLU A 58 -9.54 0.70 0.20
N GLU A 59 -10.25 1.31 1.15
CA GLU A 59 -9.91 2.66 1.62
C GLU A 59 -8.55 2.68 2.35
N ILE A 60 -8.27 1.65 3.14
CA ILE A 60 -6.98 1.47 3.80
C ILE A 60 -5.88 1.22 2.75
N ALA A 61 -6.16 0.40 1.74
CA ALA A 61 -5.23 0.15 0.66
C ALA A 61 -4.87 1.41 -0.13
N ASN A 62 -5.84 2.29 -0.39
CA ASN A 62 -5.59 3.58 -1.05
C ASN A 62 -4.62 4.44 -0.24
N TYR A 63 -4.81 4.46 1.07
CA TYR A 63 -3.97 5.21 2.00
C TYR A 63 -2.52 4.70 1.96
N VAL A 64 -2.31 3.39 2.06
CA VAL A 64 -0.95 2.83 2.05
C VAL A 64 -0.30 2.84 0.67
N SER A 65 -1.08 2.68 -0.42
CA SER A 65 -0.58 2.70 -1.80
C SER A 65 0.15 4.00 -2.13
N SER A 66 -0.37 5.13 -1.64
CA SER A 66 0.26 6.44 -1.83
C SER A 66 1.62 6.54 -1.13
N SER A 67 1.75 5.93 0.04
CA SER A 67 2.99 5.89 0.82
C SER A 67 4.03 4.98 0.16
N VAL A 68 3.59 3.83 -0.39
CA VAL A 68 4.44 2.93 -1.17
C VAL A 68 4.95 3.62 -2.43
N ASP A 69 4.08 4.25 -3.22
CA ASP A 69 4.47 4.94 -4.45
C ASP A 69 5.45 6.09 -4.17
N TYR A 70 5.23 6.83 -3.08
CA TYR A 70 6.18 7.85 -2.62
C TYR A 70 7.54 7.24 -2.31
N ALA A 71 7.58 6.18 -1.52
CA ALA A 71 8.84 5.61 -1.07
C ALA A 71 9.64 4.98 -2.21
N VAL A 72 8.97 4.23 -3.10
CA VAL A 72 9.56 3.72 -4.34
C VAL A 72 10.07 4.87 -5.21
N GLY A 73 9.31 5.95 -5.35
CA GLY A 73 9.69 7.12 -6.14
C GLY A 73 10.96 7.80 -5.61
N VAL A 74 11.05 8.00 -4.30
CA VAL A 74 12.25 8.56 -3.64
C VAL A 74 13.45 7.66 -3.88
N GLU A 75 13.30 6.35 -3.72
CA GLU A 75 14.41 5.41 -3.91
C GLU A 75 14.90 5.37 -5.36
N VAL A 76 13.96 5.35 -6.31
CA VAL A 76 14.25 5.39 -7.75
C VAL A 76 15.01 6.67 -8.13
N ILE A 77 14.59 7.82 -7.60
CA ILE A 77 15.24 9.11 -7.86
C ILE A 77 16.64 9.15 -7.22
N ASN A 78 16.76 8.80 -5.94
CA ASN A 78 18.02 8.87 -5.19
C ASN A 78 19.10 7.96 -5.79
N HIS A 79 18.71 6.80 -6.31
CA HIS A 79 19.63 5.83 -6.91
C HIS A 79 19.66 5.86 -8.44
N SER A 80 18.99 6.82 -9.08
CA SER A 80 18.96 6.97 -10.55
C SER A 80 18.56 5.69 -11.29
N ILE A 81 17.49 5.04 -10.83
CA ILE A 81 17.03 3.73 -11.32
C ILE A 81 15.96 3.91 -12.40
N PHE A 82 16.32 3.71 -13.67
CA PHE A 82 15.39 3.92 -14.79
C PHE A 82 14.95 2.63 -15.50
N LYS A 83 15.48 1.48 -15.09
CA LYS A 83 15.10 0.19 -15.68
C LYS A 83 13.81 -0.32 -15.04
N ALA A 84 12.79 -0.59 -15.85
CA ALA A 84 11.48 -1.06 -15.40
C ALA A 84 11.60 -2.25 -14.44
N ASP A 85 12.38 -3.27 -14.80
CA ASP A 85 12.57 -4.49 -13.99
C ASP A 85 13.13 -4.18 -12.59
N LYS A 86 14.04 -3.19 -12.48
CA LYS A 86 14.59 -2.76 -11.20
C LYS A 86 13.57 -2.00 -10.37
N ILE A 87 12.81 -1.09 -11.00
CA ILE A 87 11.73 -0.35 -10.34
C ILE A 87 10.68 -1.33 -9.79
N ASN A 88 10.37 -2.36 -10.57
CA ASN A 88 9.42 -3.40 -10.19
C ASN A 88 9.92 -4.26 -9.02
N ASN A 89 11.22 -4.58 -8.98
CA ASN A 89 11.80 -5.28 -7.83
C ASN A 89 11.73 -4.44 -6.55
N ILE A 90 12.06 -3.15 -6.63
CA ILE A 90 11.93 -2.23 -5.49
C ILE A 90 10.47 -2.20 -5.04
N LYS A 91 9.52 -2.03 -5.98
CA LYS A 91 8.10 -2.06 -5.64
C LYS A 91 7.69 -3.36 -4.95
N LYS A 92 8.18 -4.52 -5.41
CA LYS A 92 7.93 -5.82 -4.78
C LYS A 92 8.46 -5.85 -3.34
N GLU A 93 9.72 -5.47 -3.12
CA GLU A 93 10.36 -5.41 -1.79
C GLU A 93 9.57 -4.51 -0.82
N TYR A 94 9.11 -3.36 -1.30
CA TYR A 94 8.30 -2.43 -0.51
C TYR A 94 6.91 -3.00 -0.15
N ILE A 95 6.26 -3.73 -1.06
CA ILE A 95 4.98 -4.38 -0.77
C ILE A 95 5.16 -5.54 0.22
N GLU A 96 6.19 -6.37 0.05
CA GLU A 96 6.51 -7.45 1.00
C GLU A 96 6.76 -6.88 2.41
N HIS A 97 7.57 -5.83 2.50
CA HIS A 97 7.83 -5.14 3.77
C HIS A 97 6.56 -4.55 4.39
N LEU A 98 5.69 -3.91 3.58
CA LEU A 98 4.38 -3.42 4.04
C LEU A 98 3.54 -4.56 4.63
N THR A 99 3.42 -5.69 3.93
CA THR A 99 2.60 -6.82 4.38
C THR A 99 3.14 -7.46 5.66
N ASP A 100 4.47 -7.59 5.78
CA ASP A 100 5.11 -8.15 6.96
C ASP A 100 4.89 -7.25 8.18
N LYS A 101 5.07 -5.93 8.02
CA LYS A 101 4.88 -4.97 9.11
C LYS A 101 3.42 -4.84 9.54
N LEU A 102 2.48 -4.89 8.61
CA LEU A 102 1.05 -4.97 8.96
C LEU A 102 0.70 -6.28 9.67
N SER A 103 1.24 -7.41 9.22
CA SER A 103 1.06 -8.70 9.88
C SER A 103 1.65 -8.71 11.30
N GLU A 104 2.80 -8.07 11.50
CA GLU A 104 3.42 -7.89 12.81
C GLU A 104 2.53 -7.06 13.74
N ALA A 105 2.09 -5.88 13.29
CA ALA A 105 1.21 -4.99 14.06
C ALA A 105 -0.16 -5.65 14.36
N ASP A 106 -0.73 -6.39 13.40
CA ASP A 106 -2.02 -7.08 13.53
C ASP A 106 -2.06 -8.08 14.70
N LYS A 107 -0.91 -8.68 15.04
CA LYS A 107 -0.82 -9.62 16.17
C LYS A 107 -1.22 -8.97 17.49
N ASP A 108 -0.91 -7.70 17.69
CA ASP A 108 -1.26 -6.98 18.92
C ASP A 108 -2.76 -6.71 19.02
N PHE A 109 -3.47 -6.62 17.89
CA PHE A 109 -4.92 -6.41 17.87
C PHE A 109 -5.70 -7.72 17.99
N THR A 110 -5.22 -8.78 17.34
CA THR A 110 -5.94 -10.07 17.29
C THR A 110 -5.56 -11.00 18.42
N SER A 111 -4.28 -11.07 18.82
CA SER A 111 -3.81 -11.98 19.87
C SER A 111 -3.94 -11.36 21.26
N ASN A 112 -3.67 -10.06 21.39
CA ASN A 112 -3.72 -9.35 22.68
C ASN A 112 -5.03 -8.55 22.86
N GLY A 113 -5.60 -8.01 21.78
CA GLY A 113 -6.85 -7.24 21.80
C GLY A 113 -8.14 -8.08 21.75
N GLY A 114 -8.04 -9.39 21.48
CA GLY A 114 -9.19 -10.30 21.44
C GLY A 114 -10.15 -10.07 20.27
N LEU A 115 -9.72 -9.32 19.25
CA LEU A 115 -10.52 -9.09 18.04
C LEU A 115 -10.46 -10.31 17.13
N GLU A 116 -11.61 -10.71 16.58
CA GLU A 116 -11.68 -11.84 15.65
C GLU A 116 -10.89 -11.54 14.37
N LYS A 117 -10.05 -12.49 13.96
CA LYS A 117 -9.41 -12.47 12.66
C LYS A 117 -10.50 -12.52 11.57
N ARG A 118 -10.64 -11.44 10.81
CA ARG A 118 -11.46 -11.42 9.59
C ARG A 118 -10.81 -12.32 8.54
N GLY A 119 -11.64 -13.01 7.75
CA GLY A 119 -11.31 -14.04 6.74
C GLY A 119 -9.87 -14.08 6.19
N CYS A 120 -9.69 -13.81 4.90
CA CYS A 120 -8.34 -13.73 4.33
C CYS A 120 -7.54 -12.66 5.10
N PRO A 121 -6.22 -12.84 5.36
CA PRO A 121 -5.47 -11.84 6.10
C PRO A 121 -5.60 -10.48 5.42
N TRP A 122 -6.30 -9.55 6.06
CA TRP A 122 -6.69 -8.29 5.44
C TRP A 122 -5.47 -7.48 4.96
N TYR A 123 -4.35 -7.61 5.66
CA TYR A 123 -3.07 -7.01 5.28
C TYR A 123 -2.52 -7.55 3.95
N SER A 124 -2.78 -8.83 3.61
CA SER A 124 -2.46 -9.39 2.29
C SER A 124 -3.31 -8.76 1.19
N LYS A 125 -4.62 -8.58 1.45
CA LYS A 125 -5.53 -7.87 0.53
C LYS A 125 -5.08 -6.42 0.32
N VAL A 126 -4.75 -5.72 1.40
CA VAL A 126 -4.24 -4.34 1.39
C VAL A 126 -2.93 -4.24 0.60
N GLY A 127 -1.96 -5.13 0.87
CA GLY A 127 -0.70 -5.17 0.14
C GLY A 127 -0.88 -5.45 -1.35
N CYS A 128 -1.77 -6.37 -1.70
CA CYS A 128 -2.12 -6.63 -3.08
C CYS A 128 -2.72 -5.38 -3.77
N ILE A 129 -3.75 -4.76 -3.18
CA ILE A 129 -4.38 -3.57 -3.76
C ILE A 129 -3.37 -2.44 -3.93
N ALA A 130 -2.45 -2.27 -2.96
CA ALA A 130 -1.36 -1.31 -3.07
C ALA A 130 -0.37 -1.65 -4.20
N ALA A 131 -0.12 -2.93 -4.48
CA ALA A 131 0.73 -3.37 -5.58
C ALA A 131 0.10 -3.11 -6.95
N VAL A 132 -1.17 -3.48 -7.14
CA VAL A 132 -1.86 -3.38 -8.44
C VAL A 132 -2.46 -2.00 -8.69
N GLY A 133 -2.66 -1.22 -7.64
CA GLY A 133 -3.34 0.06 -7.69
C GLY A 133 -4.85 -0.09 -7.46
N PRO A 134 -5.47 0.82 -6.66
CA PRO A 134 -6.89 0.75 -6.32
C PRO A 134 -7.86 0.68 -7.50
N VAL A 135 -7.55 1.45 -8.55
CA VAL A 135 -8.40 1.55 -9.74
C VAL A 135 -8.40 0.23 -10.51
N ALA A 136 -7.24 -0.42 -10.64
CA ALA A 136 -7.14 -1.71 -11.32
C ALA A 136 -7.89 -2.78 -10.54
N TYR A 137 -7.68 -2.84 -9.22
CA TYR A 137 -8.37 -3.79 -8.34
C TYR A 137 -9.89 -3.62 -8.36
N ALA A 138 -10.39 -2.39 -8.22
CA ALA A 138 -11.82 -2.10 -8.27
C ALA A 138 -12.45 -2.43 -9.64
N THR A 139 -11.70 -2.24 -10.72
CA THR A 139 -12.14 -2.66 -12.06
C THR A 139 -12.28 -4.17 -12.13
N CYS A 140 -11.31 -4.92 -11.61
CA CYS A 140 -11.34 -6.38 -11.64
C CYS A 140 -12.42 -6.98 -10.73
N SER A 141 -12.66 -6.41 -9.55
CA SER A 141 -13.70 -6.88 -8.62
C SER A 141 -15.13 -6.74 -9.15
N VAL A 142 -15.39 -5.75 -10.01
CA VAL A 142 -16.72 -5.51 -10.59
C VAL A 142 -16.99 -6.39 -11.81
N LEU A 143 -15.96 -6.81 -12.55
CA LEU A 143 -16.14 -7.47 -13.83
C LEU A 143 -16.45 -8.98 -13.73
N ASP A 144 -16.47 -9.57 -12.52
CA ASP A 144 -16.80 -10.99 -12.26
C ASP A 144 -15.90 -12.00 -13.03
N TYR A 145 -14.66 -11.56 -13.36
CA TYR A 145 -13.64 -12.37 -14.03
C TYR A 145 -12.79 -13.15 -13.02
N ASN A 146 -12.02 -14.13 -13.55
CA ASN A 146 -10.84 -14.63 -12.85
C ASN A 146 -9.92 -13.43 -12.52
N MET A 147 -9.81 -13.13 -11.23
CA MET A 147 -9.15 -11.93 -10.72
C MET A 147 -7.67 -11.88 -11.14
N ASP A 148 -6.99 -13.03 -11.17
CA ASP A 148 -5.60 -13.14 -11.62
C ASP A 148 -5.43 -12.74 -13.09
N GLU A 149 -6.31 -13.21 -13.97
CA GLU A 149 -6.29 -12.84 -15.39
C GLU A 149 -6.60 -11.37 -15.60
N CYS A 150 -7.54 -10.81 -14.82
CA CYS A 150 -7.86 -9.40 -14.91
C CYS A 150 -6.69 -8.51 -14.45
N LEU A 151 -6.06 -8.85 -13.32
CA LEU A 151 -4.90 -8.12 -12.82
C LEU A 151 -3.68 -8.26 -13.73
N LEU A 152 -3.48 -9.44 -14.34
CA LEU A 152 -2.44 -9.63 -15.34
C LEU A 152 -2.63 -8.68 -16.52
N ASN A 153 -3.87 -8.45 -16.95
CA ASN A 153 -4.20 -7.57 -18.06
C ASN A 153 -4.15 -6.06 -17.71
N LEU A 154 -4.51 -5.67 -16.49
CA LEU A 154 -4.60 -4.26 -16.09
C LEU A 154 -3.38 -3.73 -15.33
N ALA A 155 -2.76 -4.56 -14.50
CA ALA A 155 -1.61 -4.20 -13.65
C ALA A 155 -0.30 -4.89 -14.08
N GLY A 156 -0.39 -5.87 -14.98
CA GLY A 156 0.76 -6.62 -15.46
C GLY A 156 1.16 -7.79 -14.56
N PRO A 157 2.17 -8.58 -14.98
CA PRO A 157 2.53 -9.85 -14.34
C PRO A 157 3.08 -9.69 -12.92
N ILE A 158 3.66 -8.55 -12.58
CA ILE A 158 4.18 -8.29 -11.23
C ILE A 158 3.05 -8.02 -10.25
N GLY A 159 2.07 -7.21 -10.63
CA GLY A 159 0.90 -6.95 -9.79
C GLY A 159 0.11 -8.22 -9.53
N ALA A 160 -0.15 -9.02 -10.57
CA ALA A 160 -0.79 -10.33 -10.44
C ALA A 160 0.06 -11.30 -9.61
N GLY A 161 1.37 -11.39 -9.85
CA GLY A 161 2.27 -12.27 -9.12
C GLY A 161 2.34 -11.96 -7.62
N ILE A 162 2.49 -10.69 -7.25
CA ILE A 162 2.48 -10.26 -5.84
C ILE A 162 1.16 -10.64 -5.18
N CYS A 163 0.03 -10.38 -5.85
CA CYS A 163 -1.27 -10.70 -5.27
C CYS A 163 -1.52 -12.21 -5.13
N SER A 164 -1.04 -13.02 -6.07
CA SER A 164 -1.11 -14.49 -6.02
C SER A 164 -0.22 -15.04 -4.89
N ASP A 165 1.01 -14.51 -4.75
CA ASP A 165 1.96 -14.88 -3.69
C ASP A 165 1.38 -14.56 -2.29
N LEU A 166 0.58 -13.49 -2.17
CA LEU A 166 -0.07 -13.06 -0.93
C LEU A 166 -1.35 -13.86 -0.59
N GLY A 167 -1.85 -14.70 -1.51
CA GLY A 167 -2.82 -15.75 -1.24
C GLY A 167 -4.28 -15.30 -1.00
N CYS A 168 -4.67 -14.10 -1.44
CA CYS A 168 -6.03 -13.56 -1.21
C CYS A 168 -6.76 -13.10 -2.47
N ILE A 169 -6.45 -13.74 -3.59
CA ILE A 169 -7.11 -13.55 -4.88
C ILE A 169 -7.68 -14.87 -5.39
#